data_AF-A0A5C2RWS8-F1
#
_entry.id   AF-A0A5C2RWS8-F1
#
_cell.length_a   1.000
_cell.length_b   1.000
_cell.length_c   1.000
_cell.angle_alpha   90.00
_cell.angle_beta   90.00
_cell.angle_gamma   90.00
#
_symmetry.space_group_name_H-M   'P 1'
#
loop_
_entity.id
_entity.type
_entity.pdbx_description
1 polymer ?
#
loop_
_entity_poly.entity_id
_entity_poly.type
_entity_poly.pdbx_seq_one_letter_code
_entity_poly.pdbx_strand_id
1 'polypeptide(L)'
;YDIIALQEPYMDWTKLTRAHSRWMVLYPCGHHDSRECSRAVMLVSMKLSTKAWYQVPSKCPDMTVVSLKTADGARIHLFNLY
;
A
#
# COMPACT_ATOMS: atom_id res chain seq x y z
N TYR A 1 -13.63 5.49 3.93
CA TYR A 1 -12.31 4.94 4.30
C TYR A 1 -11.25 5.62 3.46
N ASP A 2 -10.14 6.00 4.08
CA ASP A 2 -9.03 6.66 3.40
C ASP A 2 -7.89 5.70 3.07
N ILE A 3 -7.77 4.63 3.84
CA ILE A 3 -6.77 3.57 3.65
C ILE A 3 -7.45 2.22 3.86
N ILE A 4 -7.10 1.23 3.03
CA ILE A 4 -7.50 -0.17 3.19
C ILE A 4 -6.23 -1.02 3.21
N ALA A 5 -6.09 -1.89 4.20
CA ALA A 5 -5.07 -2.94 4.24
C ALA A 5 -5.70 -4.26 3.78
N LEU A 6 -5.10 -4.91 2.79
CA LEU A 6 -5.53 -6.22 2.31
C LEU A 6 -4.41 -7.23 2.44
N GLN A 7 -4.80 -8.43 2.87
CA GLN A 7 -3.98 -9.63 2.93
C GLN A 7 -4.49 -10.62 1.89
N GLU A 8 -3.57 -11.37 1.26
CA GLU A 8 -3.83 -12.32 0.17
C GLU A 8 -4.76 -11.74 -0.92
N PRO A 9 -4.47 -10.55 -1.47
CA PRO A 9 -5.34 -9.95 -2.47
C PRO A 9 -5.38 -10.81 -3.73
N TYR A 10 -6.55 -10.89 -4.37
CA TYR A 10 -6.61 -11.39 -5.74
C TYR A 10 -5.74 -10.52 -6.65
N MET A 11 -4.86 -11.17 -7.41
CA MET A 11 -4.03 -10.54 -8.45
C MET A 11 -4.42 -11.11 -9.80
N ASP A 12 -4.52 -10.24 -10.81
CA ASP A 12 -4.74 -10.67 -12.18
C ASP A 12 -3.47 -11.23 -12.83
N TRP A 13 -3.55 -11.58 -14.11
CA TRP A 13 -2.43 -12.12 -14.87
C TRP A 13 -1.20 -11.18 -14.94
N THR A 14 -1.36 -9.88 -14.63
CA THR A 14 -0.28 -8.89 -14.60
C THR A 14 0.32 -8.72 -13.21
N LYS A 15 -0.09 -9.57 -12.26
CA LYS A 15 0.25 -9.48 -10.83
C LYS A 15 -0.29 -8.22 -10.15
N LEU A 16 -1.32 -7.60 -10.71
CA LEU A 16 -1.94 -6.41 -10.13
C LEU A 16 -3.27 -6.75 -9.46
N THR A 17 -3.47 -6.21 -8.27
CA THR A 17 -4.77 -6.12 -7.62
C THR A 17 -5.65 -5.12 -8.37
N ARG A 18 -6.81 -5.58 -8.84
CA ARG A 18 -7.78 -4.71 -9.50
C ARG A 18 -8.50 -3.84 -8.47
N ALA A 19 -8.38 -2.53 -8.63
CA ALA A 19 -9.07 -1.55 -7.80
C ALA A 19 -9.81 -0.52 -8.64
N HIS A 20 -10.91 0.02 -8.11
CA HIS A 20 -11.58 1.17 -8.70
C HIS A 20 -10.63 2.38 -8.73
N SER A 21 -10.74 3.25 -9.75
CA SER A 21 -9.89 4.44 -9.96
C SER A 21 -9.84 5.44 -8.80
N ARG A 22 -10.67 5.25 -7.76
CA ARG A 22 -10.65 6.06 -6.54
C ARG A 22 -9.51 5.65 -5.59
N TRP A 23 -8.81 4.56 -5.90
CA TRP A 23 -7.78 3.96 -5.07
C TRP A 23 -6.45 3.92 -5.81
N MET A 24 -5.38 4.25 -5.08
CA MET A 24 -4.02 3.94 -5.45
C MET A 24 -3.61 2.65 -4.72
N VAL A 25 -3.24 1.62 -5.46
CA VAL A 25 -2.73 0.37 -4.86
C VAL A 25 -1.23 0.50 -4.65
N LEU A 26 -0.78 0.23 -3.43
CA LEU A 26 0.60 0.20 -3.01
C LEU A 26 1.02 -1.26 -2.80
N TYR A 27 2.10 -1.64 -3.46
CA TYR A 27 2.71 -2.95 -3.32
C TYR A 27 4.00 -2.85 -2.50
N PRO A 28 4.43 -3.94 -1.85
CA PRO A 28 5.75 -4.05 -1.23
C PRO A 28 6.86 -3.68 -2.22
N CYS A 29 8.00 -3.18 -1.73
CA CYS A 29 9.13 -2.91 -2.60
C CYS A 29 9.63 -4.22 -3.25
N GLY A 30 10.00 -4.15 -4.52
CA GLY A 30 10.42 -5.32 -5.29
C GLY A 30 9.28 -6.25 -5.68
N HIS A 31 8.03 -5.79 -5.63
CA HIS A 31 6.86 -6.54 -6.11
C HIS A 31 7.05 -7.15 -7.52
N HIS A 32 7.70 -6.43 -8.44
CA HIS A 32 7.99 -6.92 -9.78
C HIS A 32 9.32 -7.66 -9.92
N ASP A 33 10.15 -7.66 -8.87
CA ASP A 33 11.47 -8.30 -8.87
C ASP A 33 11.37 -9.79 -8.50
N SER A 34 10.28 -10.19 -7.82
CA SER A 34 10.02 -11.58 -7.44
C SER A 34 9.03 -12.28 -8.37
N ARG A 35 9.19 -13.60 -8.51
CA ARG A 35 8.18 -14.46 -9.13
C ARG A 35 6.96 -14.66 -8.24
N GLU A 36 7.10 -14.47 -6.93
CA GLU A 36 6.01 -14.60 -5.97
C GLU A 36 5.02 -13.43 -6.07
N CYS A 37 3.77 -13.67 -5.69
CA CYS A 37 2.74 -12.64 -5.61
C CYS A 37 2.81 -11.95 -4.24
N SER A 38 2.66 -10.62 -4.20
CA SER A 38 2.66 -9.92 -2.92
C SER A 38 1.44 -10.30 -2.09
N ARG A 39 1.66 -10.58 -0.81
CA ARG A 39 0.60 -11.03 0.10
C ARG A 39 0.00 -9.93 0.96
N ALA A 40 0.65 -8.77 1.02
CA ALA A 40 0.15 -7.60 1.74
C ALA A 40 0.18 -6.36 0.83
N VAL A 41 -0.98 -5.80 0.52
CA VAL A 41 -1.12 -4.55 -0.26
C VAL A 41 -1.93 -3.53 0.51
N MET A 42 -1.64 -2.25 0.30
CA MET A 42 -2.44 -1.16 0.86
C MET A 42 -3.06 -0.34 -0.25
N LEU A 43 -4.32 0.05 -0.10
CA LEU A 43 -4.99 0.96 -1.00
C LEU A 43 -5.13 2.30 -0.31
N VAL A 44 -4.67 3.37 -0.95
CA VAL A 44 -4.85 4.74 -0.47
C VAL A 44 -5.89 5.45 -1.32
N SER A 45 -6.85 6.11 -0.67
CA SER A 45 -7.87 6.90 -1.34
C SER A 45 -7.24 8.06 -2.09
N MET A 46 -7.61 8.25 -3.35
CA MET A 46 -7.17 9.39 -4.16
C MET A 46 -7.71 10.74 -3.64
N LYS A 47 -8.68 10.73 -2.72
CA LYS A 47 -9.14 11.94 -2.02
C LYS A 47 -8.16 12.42 -0.96
N LEU A 48 -7.28 11.54 -0.49
CA LEU A 48 -6.25 11.90 0.48
C LEU A 48 -5.17 12.72 -0.22
N SER A 49 -4.87 13.90 0.31
CA SER A 49 -3.83 14.78 -0.25
C SER A 49 -2.51 14.03 -0.41
N THR A 50 -1.94 14.07 -1.61
CA THR A 50 -0.67 13.38 -1.93
C THR A 50 0.52 13.87 -1.11
N LYS A 51 0.42 15.07 -0.50
CA LYS A 51 1.44 15.61 0.43
C LYS A 51 1.24 15.15 1.88
N ALA A 52 0.10 14.53 2.18
CA ALA A 52 -0.24 14.09 3.53
C ALA A 52 0.25 12.67 3.82
N TRP A 53 0.80 11.95 2.84
CA TRP A 53 1.27 10.59 3.04
C TRP A 53 2.40 10.23 2.07
N TYR A 54 3.16 9.20 2.42
CA TYR A 54 4.10 8.55 1.51
C TYR A 54 4.26 7.08 1.89
N GLN A 55 4.56 6.25 0.89
CA GLN A 55 4.95 4.87 1.13
C GLN A 55 6.36 4.83 1.71
N VAL A 56 6.57 4.05 2.77
CA VAL A 56 7.90 3.80 3.32
C VAL A 56 8.45 2.53 2.67
N PRO A 57 9.65 2.58 2.05
CA PRO A 57 10.26 1.40 1.48
C PRO A 57 10.53 0.32 2.53
N SER A 58 10.14 -0.92 2.23
CA SER A 58 10.35 -2.10 3.07
C SER A 58 11.19 -3.12 2.30
N LYS A 59 12.15 -3.78 2.95
CA LYS A 59 12.87 -4.92 2.37
C LYS A 59 12.10 -6.24 2.47
N CYS A 60 11.01 -6.26 3.23
CA CYS A 60 10.16 -7.44 3.39
C CYS A 60 9.09 -7.46 2.27
N PRO A 61 9.03 -8.53 1.45
CA PRO A 61 8.09 -8.64 0.33
C PRO A 61 6.63 -8.85 0.78
N ASP A 62 6.40 -9.11 2.07
CA ASP A 62 5.08 -9.32 2.67
C ASP A 62 4.62 -8.15 3.54
N MET A 63 5.29 -7.00 3.39
CA MET A 63 4.98 -5.82 4.19
C MET A 63 4.81 -4.59 3.30
N THR A 64 3.68 -3.92 3.49
CA THR A 64 3.42 -2.58 2.97
C THR A 64 3.37 -1.59 4.13
N VAL A 65 4.04 -0.45 3.96
CA VAL A 65 4.14 0.57 5.00
C VAL A 65 3.77 1.92 4.42
N VAL A 66 2.84 2.62 5.10
CA VAL A 66 2.45 3.99 4.77
C VAL A 66 2.70 4.89 5.97
N SER A 67 3.32 6.02 5.73
CA SER A 67 3.49 7.10 6.70
C SER A 67 2.53 8.22 6.38
N LEU A 68 1.72 8.63 7.35
CA LEU A 68 0.76 9.72 7.28
C LEU A 68 1.27 10.91 8.08
N LYS A 69 1.02 12.11 7.59
CA LYS A 69 1.23 13.37 8.30
C LYS A 69 -0.11 13.93 8.73
N THR A 70 -0.30 14.11 10.03
CA THR A 70 -1.51 14.72 10.61
C THR A 70 -1.43 16.25 10.56
N ALA A 71 -2.56 16.91 10.80
CA ALA A 71 -2.67 18.38 10.73
C ALA A 71 -1.78 19.10 11.77
N ASP A 72 -1.60 18.49 12.95
CA ASP A 72 -0.71 18.95 14.02
C ASP A 72 0.78 18.61 13.76
N GLY A 73 1.10 17.96 12.64
CA GLY A 73 2.45 17.61 12.23
C GLY A 73 2.98 16.29 12.79
N ALA A 74 2.19 15.58 13.60
CA ALA A 74 2.53 14.22 14.02
C ALA A 74 2.56 13.25 12.83
N ARG A 75 3.18 12.09 13.05
CA ARG A 75 3.29 11.02 12.05
C ARG A 75 2.63 9.75 12.55
N ILE A 76 1.84 9.13 11.68
CA ILE A 76 1.25 7.82 11.92
C ILE A 76 1.85 6.85 10.90
N HIS A 77 2.46 5.78 11.38
CA HIS A 77 2.99 4.72 10.53
C HIS A 77 2.06 3.52 10.58
N LEU A 78 1.51 3.16 9.42
CA LEU A 78 0.67 1.99 9.24
C LEU A 78 1.50 0.88 8.60
N PHE A 79 1.53 -0.26 9.27
CA PHE A 79 2.20 -1.47 8.80
C PHE A 79 1.12 -2.50 8.48
N ASN A 80 1.05 -2.91 7.23
CA ASN A 80 0.27 -4.06 6.82
C ASN A 80 1.23 -5.21 6.57
N LEU A 81 1.12 -6.24 7.40
CA LEU A 81 1.97 -7.43 7.39
C LEU A 81 1.08 -8.66 7.20
N TYR A 82 1.57 -9.62 6.42
CA TYR A 82 1.01 -10.96 6.29
C TYR A 82 1.91 -11.97 7.01
#